data_AF-A0A8X7TAC0-F1
#
_entry.id   AF-A0A8X7TAC0-F1
#
_cell.length_a   1.000
_cell.length_b   1.000
_cell.length_c   1.000
_cell.angle_alpha   90.00
_cell.angle_beta   90.00
_cell.angle_gamma   90.00
#
_symmetry.space_group_name_H-M   'P 1'
#
loop_
_entity.id
_entity.type
_entity.pdbx_description
1 polymer ?
#
loop_
_entity_poly.entity_id
_entity_poly.type
_entity_poly.pdbx_seq_one_letter_code
_entity_poly.pdbx_strand_id
1 'polypeptide(L)'
;MQVLLKAQVLLWLLVATAWGRDFQGGNTVDWGSQYVGNGDVHIHSGAIWSIINNAATDFHGNIQVDKNAGLYASVVTPSITLSATLYDSIYGFVNNGVVSFNAIKGASGYIFKIMGNKFENNGDLFFAASGQGSMESWIKAPDFHNNGFMHFYQVMKSDSYTYLGYDGKTMVNNGQICFTNQNWKQLTGMLGSGCVTAQGKASFYFMNTNLQISEGEIFYLNGGETSIMAVGSINNPQTFHVRGFGTYNGMANKIGLTATLSSPVSGRLPWAYNARDGILTLYVGLYTQNFEIGTGYDYTKFQIVSDTSRGLPGIYLGAVQYNGPPPNAGMPAECKPCKSIPGIPGVDQPEPTSTTETTSSTSTKKSSTTPVPPQTSDKPDTKPTDKPTSHHGLIKTVTVYATATVTATSTFTTTGTVKA
;
A
#
# COMPACT_ATOMS: atom_id res chain seq x y z
N MET A 1 52.78 -5.48 -11.97
CA MET A 1 51.71 -6.07 -11.16
C MET A 1 50.74 -5.02 -10.58
N GLN A 2 51.21 -3.96 -9.89
CA GLN A 2 50.35 -2.89 -9.35
C GLN A 2 49.54 -2.10 -10.40
N VAL A 3 50.09 -1.85 -11.59
CA VAL A 3 49.39 -1.10 -12.67
C VAL A 3 48.25 -1.92 -13.28
N LEU A 4 48.44 -3.23 -13.43
CA LEU A 4 47.40 -4.15 -13.92
C LEU A 4 46.24 -4.27 -12.92
N LEU A 5 46.56 -4.32 -11.61
CA LEU A 5 45.56 -4.37 -10.55
C LEU A 5 44.73 -3.09 -10.49
N LYS A 6 45.37 -1.92 -10.62
CA LYS A 6 44.67 -0.61 -10.69
C LYS A 6 43.78 -0.51 -11.92
N ALA A 7 44.25 -0.95 -13.09
CA ALA A 7 43.47 -0.95 -14.32
C ALA A 7 42.27 -1.92 -14.24
N GLN A 8 42.44 -3.09 -13.62
CA GLN A 8 41.33 -4.01 -13.36
C GLN A 8 40.31 -3.40 -12.40
N VAL A 9 40.74 -2.82 -11.28
CA VAL A 9 39.82 -2.16 -10.32
C VAL A 9 39.06 -1.01 -10.96
N LEU A 10 39.72 -0.16 -11.77
CA LEU A 10 39.08 0.89 -12.56
C LEU A 10 38.08 0.33 -13.57
N LEU A 11 38.41 -0.77 -14.26
CA LEU A 11 37.52 -1.40 -15.22
C LEU A 11 36.30 -2.05 -14.53
N TRP A 12 36.48 -2.68 -13.36
CA TRP A 12 35.38 -3.23 -12.56
C TRP A 12 34.48 -2.12 -12.00
N LEU A 13 35.04 -0.99 -11.56
CA LEU A 13 34.27 0.21 -11.19
C LEU A 13 33.49 0.78 -12.38
N LEU A 14 34.10 0.85 -13.58
CA LEU A 14 33.43 1.33 -14.80
C LEU A 14 32.33 0.39 -15.29
N VAL A 15 32.51 -0.93 -15.17
CA VAL A 15 31.48 -1.93 -15.51
C VAL A 15 30.32 -1.90 -14.52
N ALA A 16 30.58 -1.68 -13.22
CA ALA A 16 29.52 -1.46 -12.23
C ALA A 16 28.72 -0.17 -12.50
N THR A 17 29.37 0.89 -13.02
CA THR A 17 28.67 2.13 -13.43
C THR A 17 27.87 2.00 -14.73
N ALA A 18 28.09 0.97 -15.55
CA ALA A 18 27.42 0.86 -16.85
C ALA A 18 25.97 0.34 -16.75
N TRP A 19 25.56 -0.22 -15.61
CA TRP A 19 24.27 -0.94 -15.46
C TRP A 19 23.34 -0.28 -14.42
N GLY A 20 23.84 0.64 -13.60
CA GLY A 20 23.05 1.44 -12.68
C GLY A 20 22.34 2.62 -13.36
N ARG A 21 21.28 3.12 -12.72
CA ARG A 21 20.56 4.34 -13.12
C ARG A 21 20.92 5.46 -12.16
N ASP A 22 21.56 6.51 -12.67
CA ASP A 22 22.00 7.66 -11.89
C ASP A 22 21.30 8.93 -12.42
N PHE A 23 20.56 9.62 -11.57
CA PHE A 23 19.77 10.81 -11.94
C PHE A 23 20.34 12.06 -11.27
N GLN A 24 20.96 12.94 -12.07
CA GLN A 24 21.64 14.15 -11.61
C GLN A 24 20.85 15.40 -12.00
N GLY A 25 19.83 15.71 -11.19
CA GLY A 25 18.98 16.90 -11.30
C GLY A 25 17.83 16.80 -12.32
N GLY A 26 16.83 17.67 -12.15
CA GLY A 26 15.69 17.78 -13.06
C GLY A 26 14.65 16.68 -12.89
N ASN A 27 13.67 16.63 -13.80
CA ASN A 27 12.61 15.62 -13.79
C ASN A 27 12.78 14.69 -14.99
N THR A 28 12.99 13.41 -14.72
CA THR A 28 12.91 12.34 -15.71
C THR A 28 11.56 11.64 -15.57
N VAL A 29 10.80 11.60 -16.66
CA VAL A 29 9.47 10.99 -16.72
C VAL A 29 9.46 9.93 -17.80
N ASP A 30 9.32 8.67 -17.39
CA ASP A 30 9.25 7.53 -18.30
C ASP A 30 7.83 6.95 -18.31
N TRP A 31 7.24 6.87 -19.50
CA TRP A 31 5.88 6.36 -19.71
C TRP A 31 5.85 4.94 -20.26
N GLY A 32 4.83 4.18 -19.89
CA GLY A 32 4.55 2.86 -20.46
C GLY A 32 5.52 1.79 -20.00
N SER A 33 5.74 0.76 -20.82
CA SER A 33 6.64 -0.35 -20.49
C SER A 33 8.09 0.12 -20.44
N GLN A 34 8.68 0.07 -19.24
CA GLN A 34 10.04 0.53 -18.98
C GLN A 34 10.88 -0.57 -18.36
N TYR A 35 12.10 -0.72 -18.86
CA TYR A 35 13.09 -1.58 -18.23
C TYR A 35 13.94 -0.75 -17.26
N VAL A 36 13.69 -0.97 -15.97
CA VAL A 36 14.37 -0.28 -14.86
C VAL A 36 15.89 -0.54 -14.90
N GLY A 37 16.31 -1.77 -15.18
CA GLY A 37 17.73 -2.15 -15.26
C GLY A 37 18.13 -3.22 -14.23
N ASN A 38 19.36 -3.71 -14.33
CA ASN A 38 19.98 -4.70 -13.44
C ASN A 38 21.08 -4.10 -12.54
N GLY A 39 20.94 -2.84 -12.15
CA GLY A 39 21.95 -2.16 -11.34
C GLY A 39 21.35 -1.18 -10.34
N ASP A 40 22.22 -0.57 -9.56
CA ASP A 40 21.86 0.37 -8.51
C ASP A 40 21.12 1.59 -9.07
N VAL A 41 20.14 2.09 -8.33
CA VAL A 41 19.40 3.31 -8.62
C VAL A 41 19.80 4.38 -7.62
N HIS A 42 20.37 5.49 -8.09
CA HIS A 42 20.65 6.66 -7.28
C HIS A 42 19.96 7.90 -7.87
N ILE A 43 19.07 8.49 -7.09
CA ILE A 43 18.44 9.77 -7.40
C ILE A 43 19.07 10.85 -6.51
N HIS A 44 19.91 11.69 -7.12
CA HIS A 44 20.63 12.74 -6.42
C HIS A 44 19.70 13.90 -6.04
N SER A 45 20.15 14.72 -5.10
CA SER A 45 19.41 15.91 -4.65
C SER A 45 19.00 16.80 -5.82
N GLY A 46 17.74 17.23 -5.85
CA GLY A 46 17.19 18.05 -6.93
C GLY A 46 16.75 17.26 -8.17
N ALA A 47 16.85 15.94 -8.15
CA ALA A 47 16.38 15.06 -9.22
C ALA A 47 15.08 14.34 -8.85
N ILE A 48 14.22 14.11 -9.83
CA ILE A 48 13.02 13.30 -9.73
C ILE A 48 13.03 12.28 -10.86
N TRP A 49 12.75 11.02 -10.52
CA TRP A 49 12.43 9.98 -11.49
C TRP A 49 10.97 9.54 -11.29
N SER A 50 10.15 9.70 -12.33
CA SER A 50 8.76 9.26 -12.34
C SER A 50 8.53 8.24 -13.45
N ILE A 51 8.05 7.07 -13.07
CA ILE A 51 7.75 5.95 -13.95
C ILE A 51 6.22 5.79 -13.95
N ILE A 52 5.57 6.03 -15.08
CA ILE A 52 4.11 6.08 -15.19
C ILE A 52 3.62 5.01 -16.15
N ASN A 53 2.58 4.28 -15.76
CA ASN A 53 1.97 3.19 -16.53
C ASN A 53 2.91 2.01 -16.85
N ASN A 54 3.98 1.85 -16.08
CA ASN A 54 4.81 0.66 -16.15
C ASN A 54 4.23 -0.46 -15.26
N ALA A 55 3.77 -1.54 -15.87
CA ALA A 55 3.16 -2.65 -15.13
C ALA A 55 4.15 -3.34 -14.17
N ALA A 56 5.44 -3.40 -14.53
CA ALA A 56 6.49 -4.06 -13.77
C ALA A 56 7.69 -3.12 -13.59
N THR A 57 7.70 -2.42 -12.46
CA THR A 57 8.81 -1.58 -11.99
C THR A 57 9.64 -2.39 -10.99
N ASP A 58 10.44 -3.30 -11.51
CA ASP A 58 11.25 -4.22 -10.71
C ASP A 58 12.69 -3.72 -10.65
N PHE A 59 13.14 -3.40 -9.44
CA PHE A 59 14.48 -2.94 -9.12
C PHE A 59 15.38 -4.13 -8.78
N HIS A 60 16.54 -4.18 -9.42
CA HIS A 60 17.54 -5.25 -9.28
C HIS A 60 18.90 -4.69 -8.86
N GLY A 61 18.91 -3.87 -7.81
CA GLY A 61 20.10 -3.21 -7.28
C GLY A 61 19.75 -2.40 -6.02
N ASN A 62 20.76 -1.78 -5.41
CA ASN A 62 20.54 -0.86 -4.30
C ASN A 62 19.71 0.34 -4.75
N ILE A 63 18.84 0.85 -3.87
CA ILE A 63 18.08 2.08 -4.12
C ILE A 63 18.53 3.14 -3.13
N GLN A 64 19.00 4.27 -3.65
CA GLN A 64 19.34 5.46 -2.88
C GLN A 64 18.57 6.68 -3.42
N VAL A 65 17.76 7.30 -2.57
CA VAL A 65 17.08 8.56 -2.87
C VAL A 65 17.57 9.62 -1.90
N ASP A 66 18.25 10.64 -2.41
CA ASP A 66 18.83 11.68 -1.58
C ASP A 66 17.77 12.68 -1.07
N LYS A 67 18.18 13.53 -0.13
CA LYS A 67 17.34 14.64 0.35
C LYS A 67 16.96 15.56 -0.81
N ASN A 68 15.70 16.01 -0.85
CA ASN A 68 15.13 16.81 -1.95
C ASN A 68 15.16 16.09 -3.31
N ALA A 69 15.16 14.75 -3.31
CA ALA A 69 15.02 13.93 -4.49
C ALA A 69 13.73 13.09 -4.44
N GLY A 70 13.32 12.50 -5.55
CA GLY A 70 12.07 11.72 -5.60
C GLY A 70 12.07 10.53 -6.56
N LEU A 71 11.58 9.38 -6.09
CA LEU A 71 11.28 8.19 -6.89
C LEU A 71 9.77 7.94 -6.89
N TYR A 72 9.16 7.88 -8.07
CA TYR A 72 7.73 7.65 -8.23
C TYR A 72 7.49 6.49 -9.20
N ALA A 73 6.71 5.51 -8.80
CA ALA A 73 6.19 4.45 -9.67
C ALA A 73 4.67 4.49 -9.60
N SER A 74 4.00 4.78 -10.70
CA SER A 74 2.56 5.08 -10.70
C SER A 74 1.83 4.47 -11.88
N VAL A 75 0.54 4.18 -11.69
CA VAL A 75 -0.38 3.83 -12.77
C VAL A 75 -1.58 4.75 -12.75
N VAL A 76 -1.98 5.23 -13.92
CA VAL A 76 -3.08 6.18 -14.12
C VAL A 76 -4.18 5.67 -15.04
N THR A 77 -4.11 4.38 -15.40
CA THR A 77 -5.12 3.68 -16.19
C THR A 77 -5.65 2.44 -15.46
N PRO A 78 -6.98 2.20 -15.50
CA PRO A 78 -7.61 1.07 -14.80
C PRO A 78 -7.28 -0.30 -15.41
N SER A 79 -6.61 -0.37 -16.56
CA SER A 79 -6.23 -1.62 -17.21
C SER A 79 -4.86 -2.16 -16.76
N ILE A 80 -4.07 -1.39 -16.01
CA ILE A 80 -2.71 -1.76 -15.62
C ILE A 80 -2.64 -2.00 -14.11
N THR A 81 -2.21 -3.21 -13.73
CA THR A 81 -1.79 -3.54 -12.36
C THR A 81 -0.36 -3.07 -12.16
N LEU A 82 -0.11 -2.28 -11.12
CA LEU A 82 1.25 -1.85 -10.77
C LEU A 82 1.94 -2.89 -9.89
N SER A 83 3.06 -3.41 -10.38
CA SER A 83 4.10 -4.06 -9.58
C SER A 83 5.27 -3.10 -9.41
N ALA A 84 5.59 -2.71 -8.18
CA ALA A 84 6.76 -1.92 -7.85
C ALA A 84 7.55 -2.67 -6.77
N THR A 85 8.67 -3.28 -7.16
CA THR A 85 9.37 -4.24 -6.31
C THR A 85 10.87 -4.04 -6.26
N LEU A 86 11.45 -4.16 -5.07
CA LEU A 86 12.82 -4.57 -4.84
C LEU A 86 12.72 -5.96 -4.19
N TYR A 87 13.14 -7.02 -4.89
CA TYR A 87 12.84 -8.41 -4.52
C TYR A 87 14.10 -9.28 -4.36
N ASP A 88 15.10 -8.77 -3.64
CA ASP A 88 16.32 -9.55 -3.35
C ASP A 88 16.82 -9.27 -1.94
N SER A 89 17.32 -10.28 -1.25
CA SER A 89 17.78 -10.15 0.14
C SER A 89 19.16 -9.51 0.28
N ILE A 90 19.84 -9.22 -0.84
CA ILE A 90 21.22 -8.69 -0.86
C ILE A 90 21.31 -7.17 -1.04
N TYR A 91 20.25 -6.52 -1.53
CA TYR A 91 20.27 -5.08 -1.84
C TYR A 91 19.78 -4.24 -0.66
N GLY A 92 20.28 -3.01 -0.58
CA GLY A 92 19.85 -2.01 0.39
C GLY A 92 18.86 -1.01 -0.20
N PHE A 93 17.96 -0.52 0.66
CA PHE A 93 17.07 0.60 0.36
C PHE A 93 17.34 1.74 1.34
N VAL A 94 17.69 2.91 0.81
CA VAL A 94 17.93 4.13 1.59
C VAL A 94 17.12 5.29 0.99
N ASN A 95 16.18 5.82 1.76
CA ASN A 95 15.34 6.94 1.37
C ASN A 95 15.54 8.14 2.29
N ASN A 96 16.09 9.22 1.76
CA ASN A 96 16.17 10.54 2.41
C ASN A 96 15.27 11.59 1.74
N GLY A 97 14.60 11.23 0.64
CA GLY A 97 13.73 12.09 -0.17
C GLY A 97 12.28 11.64 -0.12
N VAL A 98 11.66 11.48 -1.30
CA VAL A 98 10.29 10.97 -1.44
C VAL A 98 10.29 9.70 -2.29
N VAL A 99 9.69 8.63 -1.79
CA VAL A 99 9.42 7.41 -2.57
C VAL A 99 7.92 7.16 -2.57
N SER A 100 7.30 7.05 -3.74
CA SER A 100 5.85 6.85 -3.86
C SER A 100 5.49 5.80 -4.89
N PHE A 101 4.89 4.70 -4.43
CA PHE A 101 4.25 3.70 -5.27
C PHE A 101 2.74 3.93 -5.26
N ASN A 102 2.18 4.32 -6.40
CA ASN A 102 0.80 4.80 -6.49
C ASN A 102 -0.02 4.03 -7.54
N ALA A 103 -0.87 3.14 -7.05
CA ALA A 103 -1.82 2.35 -7.81
C ALA A 103 -3.29 2.79 -7.60
N ILE A 104 -3.54 4.01 -7.12
CA ILE A 104 -4.92 4.49 -6.83
C ILE A 104 -5.81 4.43 -8.08
N LYS A 105 -5.27 4.82 -9.24
CA LYS A 105 -5.97 4.85 -10.53
C LYS A 105 -5.71 3.61 -11.39
N GLY A 106 -4.99 2.62 -10.85
CA GLY A 106 -4.66 1.37 -11.53
C GLY A 106 -5.82 0.40 -11.60
N ALA A 107 -5.52 -0.79 -12.12
CA ALA A 107 -6.38 -1.95 -11.96
C ALA A 107 -6.59 -2.28 -10.46
N SER A 108 -7.53 -3.20 -10.17
CA SER A 108 -7.87 -3.54 -8.78
C SER A 108 -6.71 -4.12 -7.97
N GLY A 109 -5.71 -4.72 -8.63
CA GLY A 109 -4.53 -5.30 -8.02
C GLY A 109 -3.32 -4.38 -7.95
N TYR A 110 -2.36 -4.74 -7.11
CA TYR A 110 -1.04 -4.11 -7.01
C TYR A 110 -0.06 -5.04 -6.28
N ILE A 111 1.25 -4.86 -6.52
CA ILE A 111 2.31 -5.56 -5.78
C ILE A 111 3.33 -4.51 -5.34
N PHE A 112 3.43 -4.27 -4.03
CA PHE A 112 4.43 -3.36 -3.46
C PHE A 112 5.34 -4.12 -2.54
N LYS A 113 6.62 -4.22 -2.91
CA LYS A 113 7.60 -4.97 -2.12
C LYS A 113 8.92 -4.20 -2.05
N ILE A 114 9.45 -4.02 -0.85
CA ILE A 114 10.83 -3.60 -0.63
C ILE A 114 11.46 -4.68 0.24
N MET A 115 12.19 -5.59 -0.38
CA MET A 115 12.93 -6.66 0.29
C MET A 115 14.41 -6.43 0.08
N GLY A 116 15.19 -6.51 1.14
CA GLY A 116 16.61 -6.16 1.13
C GLY A 116 17.35 -6.67 2.35
N ASN A 117 18.67 -6.48 2.36
CA ASN A 117 19.48 -6.65 3.57
C ASN A 117 19.33 -5.46 4.53
N LYS A 118 18.98 -4.28 3.99
CA LYS A 118 18.85 -3.02 4.71
C LYS A 118 17.65 -2.23 4.20
N PHE A 119 16.90 -1.65 5.13
CA PHE A 119 15.87 -0.65 4.89
C PHE A 119 16.10 0.53 5.83
N GLU A 120 16.41 1.69 5.28
CA GLU A 120 16.57 2.94 6.02
C GLU A 120 15.68 4.03 5.39
N ASN A 121 14.66 4.48 6.13
CA ASN A 121 13.77 5.54 5.71
C ASN A 121 13.91 6.76 6.64
N ASN A 122 14.54 7.81 6.13
CA ASN A 122 14.65 9.13 6.75
C ASN A 122 13.73 10.18 6.06
N GLY A 123 13.26 9.87 4.85
CA GLY A 123 12.35 10.69 4.05
C GLY A 123 10.88 10.28 4.18
N ASP A 124 10.12 10.49 3.09
CA ASP A 124 8.72 10.12 2.98
C ASP A 124 8.55 8.91 2.06
N LEU A 125 7.83 7.89 2.52
CA LEU A 125 7.52 6.68 1.75
C LEU A 125 6.01 6.45 1.69
N PHE A 126 5.48 6.22 0.49
CA PHE A 126 4.06 6.04 0.25
C PHE A 126 3.78 4.78 -0.56
N PHE A 127 2.92 3.92 -0.02
CA PHE A 127 2.26 2.84 -0.76
C PHE A 127 0.78 3.16 -0.82
N ALA A 128 0.28 3.50 -2.00
CA ALA A 128 -1.09 3.96 -2.20
C ALA A 128 -1.81 3.12 -3.24
N ALA A 129 -3.02 2.64 -2.91
CA ALA A 129 -3.83 1.80 -3.80
C ALA A 129 -5.32 2.16 -3.73
N SER A 130 -6.11 1.65 -4.68
CA SER A 130 -7.56 1.82 -4.67
C SER A 130 -8.22 1.05 -3.50
N GLY A 131 -7.72 -0.16 -3.21
CA GLY A 131 -8.39 -1.11 -2.30
C GLY A 131 -9.59 -1.83 -2.92
N GLN A 132 -9.76 -1.76 -4.25
CA GLN A 132 -10.77 -2.55 -4.95
C GLN A 132 -10.43 -4.05 -4.91
N GLY A 133 -9.14 -4.39 -5.04
CA GLY A 133 -8.60 -5.73 -4.80
C GLY A 133 -7.99 -5.87 -3.40
N SER A 134 -7.77 -7.12 -3.00
CA SER A 134 -7.05 -7.48 -1.77
C SER A 134 -5.65 -7.98 -2.14
N MET A 135 -4.61 -7.36 -1.58
CA MET A 135 -3.21 -7.62 -1.89
C MET A 135 -2.35 -7.55 -0.63
N GLU A 136 -1.12 -8.05 -0.73
CA GLU A 136 -0.14 -7.89 0.35
C GLU A 136 0.95 -6.89 -0.05
N SER A 137 1.43 -6.11 0.91
CA SER A 137 2.55 -5.17 0.72
C SER A 137 3.63 -5.38 1.76
N TRP A 138 4.87 -5.47 1.33
CA TRP A 138 5.95 -5.95 2.17
C TRP A 138 7.09 -4.93 2.21
N ILE A 139 7.58 -4.64 3.41
CA ILE A 139 8.90 -4.04 3.61
C ILE A 139 9.67 -4.97 4.54
N LYS A 140 10.63 -5.73 3.98
CA LYS A 140 11.35 -6.80 4.67
C LYS A 140 12.85 -6.55 4.58
N ALA A 141 13.45 -6.20 5.72
CA ALA A 141 14.88 -6.20 5.90
C ALA A 141 15.22 -6.66 7.32
N PRO A 142 16.34 -7.39 7.52
CA PRO A 142 16.85 -7.70 8.84
C PRO A 142 17.38 -6.45 9.56
N ASP A 143 17.94 -5.50 8.81
CA ASP A 143 18.30 -4.17 9.28
C ASP A 143 17.21 -3.17 8.83
N PHE A 144 16.27 -2.85 9.73
CA PHE A 144 15.12 -1.99 9.44
C PHE A 144 15.12 -0.78 10.37
N HIS A 145 15.23 0.41 9.78
CA HIS A 145 15.14 1.69 10.47
C HIS A 145 14.18 2.64 9.75
N ASN A 146 13.17 3.11 10.47
CA ASN A 146 12.33 4.23 10.05
C ASN A 146 12.52 5.41 11.00
N ASN A 147 13.13 6.50 10.53
CA ASN A 147 13.22 7.78 11.22
C ASN A 147 12.32 8.86 10.57
N GLY A 148 11.87 8.60 9.34
CA GLY A 148 11.03 9.49 8.54
C GLY A 148 9.54 9.19 8.66
N PHE A 149 8.85 9.27 7.52
CA PHE A 149 7.42 9.05 7.41
C PHE A 149 7.12 7.90 6.46
N MET A 150 6.19 7.01 6.84
CA MET A 150 5.64 5.97 5.96
C MET A 150 4.12 6.05 5.96
N HIS A 151 3.49 5.90 4.79
CA HIS A 151 2.03 5.87 4.67
C HIS A 151 1.56 4.76 3.74
N PHE A 152 0.79 3.85 4.32
CA PHE A 152 0.09 2.77 3.64
C PHE A 152 -1.38 3.15 3.52
N TYR A 153 -1.82 3.41 2.30
CA TYR A 153 -3.09 4.04 2.01
C TYR A 153 -3.93 3.20 1.05
N GLN A 154 -5.20 3.03 1.39
CA GLN A 154 -6.22 2.61 0.46
C GLN A 154 -7.38 3.61 0.42
N VAL A 155 -7.93 3.85 -0.77
CA VAL A 155 -9.17 4.66 -0.90
C VAL A 155 -10.31 3.98 -0.14
N MET A 156 -10.45 2.66 -0.29
CA MET A 156 -11.41 1.84 0.46
C MET A 156 -10.72 0.65 1.11
N LYS A 157 -11.25 0.19 2.25
CA LYS A 157 -10.68 -0.94 2.97
C LYS A 157 -10.89 -2.26 2.22
N SER A 158 -9.82 -3.03 2.05
CA SER A 158 -9.90 -4.43 1.62
C SER A 158 -9.33 -5.41 2.63
N ASP A 159 -9.17 -6.67 2.23
CA ASP A 159 -8.55 -7.72 3.05
C ASP A 159 -7.02 -7.65 2.97
N SER A 160 -6.49 -6.55 2.42
CA SER A 160 -5.06 -6.34 2.23
C SER A 160 -4.32 -6.21 3.54
N TYR A 161 -3.12 -6.76 3.59
CA TYR A 161 -2.21 -6.62 4.73
C TYR A 161 -0.89 -5.98 4.30
N THR A 162 -0.41 -5.06 5.13
CA THR A 162 0.98 -4.61 5.11
C THR A 162 1.78 -5.39 6.15
N TYR A 163 3.02 -5.73 5.81
CA TYR A 163 3.98 -6.39 6.69
C TYR A 163 5.28 -5.60 6.74
N LEU A 164 5.74 -5.28 7.95
CA LEU A 164 6.93 -4.45 8.18
C LEU A 164 7.98 -5.22 8.99
N GLY A 165 9.23 -5.14 8.54
CA GLY A 165 10.36 -5.87 9.12
C GLY A 165 10.36 -7.36 8.79
N TYR A 166 11.52 -8.00 8.93
CA TYR A 166 11.67 -9.44 8.69
C TYR A 166 11.05 -10.28 9.81
N ASP A 167 10.30 -11.33 9.47
CA ASP A 167 9.50 -12.11 10.43
C ASP A 167 10.32 -12.63 11.62
N GLY A 168 9.78 -12.46 12.83
CA GLY A 168 10.45 -12.87 14.08
C GLY A 168 11.69 -12.03 14.43
N LYS A 169 12.03 -11.01 13.64
CA LYS A 169 13.07 -10.02 13.94
C LYS A 169 12.43 -8.76 14.53
N THR A 170 13.30 -7.79 14.78
CA THR A 170 12.94 -6.51 15.36
C THR A 170 13.25 -5.41 14.36
N MET A 171 12.29 -4.51 14.15
CA MET A 171 12.51 -3.26 13.44
C MET A 171 12.63 -2.09 14.42
N VAL A 172 13.26 -0.99 13.99
CA VAL A 172 13.34 0.25 14.75
C VAL A 172 12.47 1.33 14.09
N ASN A 173 11.56 1.93 14.85
CA ASN A 173 10.72 3.05 14.44
C ASN A 173 10.96 4.26 15.36
N ASN A 174 11.59 5.31 14.85
CA ASN A 174 11.65 6.61 15.52
C ASN A 174 10.84 7.68 14.77
N GLY A 175 10.18 7.26 13.69
CA GLY A 175 9.41 8.11 12.81
C GLY A 175 7.90 7.96 12.99
N GLN A 176 7.18 8.33 11.94
CA GLN A 176 5.74 8.22 11.86
C GLN A 176 5.36 7.15 10.82
N ILE A 177 4.44 6.26 11.19
CA ILE A 177 3.84 5.28 10.28
C ILE A 177 2.34 5.51 10.26
N CYS A 178 1.74 5.61 9.08
CA CYS A 178 0.32 5.87 8.91
C CYS A 178 -0.35 4.74 8.11
N PHE A 179 -1.51 4.31 8.59
CA PHE A 179 -2.39 3.38 7.90
C PHE A 179 -3.75 4.03 7.69
N THR A 180 -4.17 4.17 6.43
CA THR A 180 -5.49 4.66 6.06
C THR A 180 -6.25 3.56 5.35
N ASN A 181 -7.34 3.09 5.94
CA ASN A 181 -8.15 1.97 5.44
C ASN A 181 -7.36 0.67 5.17
N GLN A 182 -6.15 0.55 5.71
CA GLN A 182 -5.24 -0.56 5.46
C GLN A 182 -5.07 -1.40 6.73
N ASN A 183 -4.90 -2.72 6.57
CA ASN A 183 -4.55 -3.56 7.71
C ASN A 183 -3.04 -3.68 7.86
N TRP A 184 -2.56 -3.69 9.09
CA TRP A 184 -1.20 -4.08 9.43
C TRP A 184 -1.24 -5.38 10.21
N LYS A 185 -0.43 -6.36 9.79
CA LYS A 185 -0.23 -7.61 10.51
C LYS A 185 1.17 -7.66 11.06
N GLN A 186 1.26 -7.58 12.38
CA GLN A 186 2.54 -7.54 13.10
C GLN A 186 3.16 -8.93 13.11
N LEU A 187 4.30 -9.07 12.42
CA LEU A 187 5.12 -10.27 12.41
C LEU A 187 6.48 -10.07 13.11
N THR A 188 6.75 -8.86 13.56
CA THR A 188 8.05 -8.38 14.05
C THR A 188 7.92 -7.64 15.36
N GLY A 189 8.98 -7.65 16.16
CA GLY A 189 9.13 -6.71 17.27
C GLY A 189 9.37 -5.30 16.74
N MET A 190 9.07 -4.29 17.55
CA MET A 190 9.25 -2.88 17.21
C MET A 190 9.93 -2.17 18.37
N LEU A 191 11.15 -1.71 18.18
CA LEU A 191 11.84 -0.82 19.11
C LEU A 191 11.75 0.62 18.65
N GLY A 192 12.02 1.55 19.56
CA GLY A 192 12.06 2.97 19.26
C GLY A 192 11.11 3.78 20.13
N SER A 193 10.80 4.96 19.61
CA SER A 193 9.97 5.99 20.25
C SER A 193 9.05 6.68 19.24
N GLY A 194 8.73 5.97 18.16
CA GLY A 194 7.93 6.50 17.07
C GLY A 194 6.42 6.43 17.35
N CYS A 195 5.66 6.75 16.32
CA CYS A 195 4.21 6.65 16.34
C CYS A 195 3.67 5.87 15.13
N VAL A 196 2.66 5.04 15.39
CA VAL A 196 1.90 4.31 14.38
C VAL A 196 0.44 4.72 14.47
N THR A 197 -0.07 5.37 13.43
CA THR A 197 -1.42 5.93 13.39
C THR A 197 -2.34 5.09 12.50
N ALA A 198 -3.49 4.68 13.05
CA ALA A 198 -4.62 4.15 12.31
C ALA A 198 -5.63 5.28 12.04
N GLN A 199 -6.12 5.38 10.81
CA GLN A 199 -7.21 6.29 10.46
C GLN A 199 -8.18 5.69 9.42
N GLY A 200 -9.38 6.26 9.35
CA GLY A 200 -10.46 5.73 8.53
C GLY A 200 -10.94 4.39 9.08
N LYS A 201 -10.77 3.32 8.31
CA LYS A 201 -11.10 1.95 8.72
C LYS A 201 -9.86 1.07 8.90
N ALA A 202 -8.69 1.65 9.17
CA ALA A 202 -7.46 0.88 9.36
C ALA A 202 -7.54 -0.08 10.56
N SER A 203 -6.83 -1.20 10.49
CA SER A 203 -6.84 -2.18 11.58
C SER A 203 -5.46 -2.78 11.85
N PHE A 204 -5.11 -2.94 13.12
CA PHE A 204 -3.85 -3.54 13.54
C PHE A 204 -4.10 -4.93 14.10
N TYR A 205 -3.38 -5.91 13.57
CA TYR A 205 -3.40 -7.29 14.03
C TYR A 205 -2.08 -7.65 14.69
N PHE A 206 -2.06 -7.64 16.02
CA PHE A 206 -0.92 -8.05 16.84
C PHE A 206 -0.99 -9.56 17.09
N MET A 207 -0.56 -10.34 16.11
CA MET A 207 -0.57 -11.81 16.20
C MET A 207 0.65 -12.37 16.93
N ASN A 208 1.76 -11.63 16.97
CA ASN A 208 3.02 -12.05 17.57
C ASN A 208 3.34 -11.18 18.80
N THR A 209 2.45 -11.19 19.79
CA THR A 209 2.59 -10.43 21.06
C THR A 209 3.70 -10.93 21.99
N ASN A 210 4.41 -12.01 21.61
CA ASN A 210 5.65 -12.41 22.27
C ASN A 210 6.87 -11.60 21.78
N LEU A 211 6.77 -10.94 20.62
CA LEU A 211 7.83 -10.07 20.12
C LEU A 211 7.69 -8.70 20.76
N GLN A 212 8.78 -8.17 21.33
CA GLN A 212 8.74 -6.90 22.06
C GLN A 212 8.33 -5.74 21.17
N ILE A 213 7.35 -4.97 21.65
CA ILE A 213 7.08 -3.60 21.20
C ILE A 213 7.54 -2.68 22.33
N SER A 214 8.35 -1.67 22.01
CA SER A 214 8.91 -0.73 22.98
C SER A 214 7.81 0.08 23.67
N GLU A 215 7.98 0.36 24.95
CA GLU A 215 7.11 1.26 25.72
C GLU A 215 7.12 2.70 25.16
N GLY A 216 8.13 3.05 24.36
CA GLY A 216 8.20 4.33 23.66
C GLY A 216 7.33 4.41 22.40
N GLU A 217 6.83 3.28 21.87
CA GLU A 217 5.99 3.27 20.67
C GLU A 217 4.54 3.63 21.02
N ILE A 218 3.98 4.58 20.28
CA ILE A 218 2.59 5.00 20.44
C ILE A 218 1.72 4.48 19.29
N PHE A 219 0.65 3.77 19.62
CA PHE A 219 -0.42 3.43 18.68
C PHE A 219 -1.55 4.45 18.78
N TYR A 220 -1.69 5.30 17.77
CA TYR A 220 -2.73 6.33 17.75
C TYR A 220 -3.92 5.93 16.89
N LEU A 221 -5.10 5.87 17.50
CA LEU A 221 -6.38 5.65 16.83
C LEU A 221 -7.00 7.01 16.51
N ASN A 222 -6.76 7.50 15.30
CA ASN A 222 -7.22 8.81 14.84
C ASN A 222 -8.69 8.77 14.36
N GLY A 223 -9.59 8.40 15.27
CA GLY A 223 -11.01 8.24 15.02
C GLY A 223 -11.37 7.20 13.97
N GLY A 224 -12.60 7.28 13.44
CA GLY A 224 -13.13 6.37 12.44
C GLY A 224 -13.61 5.02 13.02
N GLU A 225 -13.56 3.97 12.20
CA GLU A 225 -13.87 2.59 12.58
C GLU A 225 -12.55 1.80 12.75
N THR A 226 -11.54 2.41 13.40
CA THR A 226 -10.24 1.77 13.55
C THR A 226 -10.28 0.65 14.59
N SER A 227 -9.42 -0.36 14.44
CA SER A 227 -9.39 -1.49 15.37
C SER A 227 -7.98 -1.96 15.70
N ILE A 228 -7.76 -2.39 16.93
CA ILE A 228 -6.62 -3.22 17.36
C ILE A 228 -7.15 -4.57 17.81
N MET A 229 -6.61 -5.65 17.24
CA MET A 229 -6.85 -7.02 17.67
C MET A 229 -5.52 -7.67 18.05
N ALA A 230 -5.42 -8.19 19.27
CA ALA A 230 -4.20 -8.79 19.79
C ALA A 230 -4.38 -10.24 20.26
N VAL A 231 -3.32 -11.03 20.21
CA VAL A 231 -3.26 -12.35 20.85
C VAL A 231 -2.91 -12.17 22.33
N GLY A 232 -3.75 -12.69 23.22
CA GLY A 232 -3.49 -12.64 24.66
C GLY A 232 -2.35 -13.57 25.10
N SER A 233 -1.74 -13.26 26.25
CA SER A 233 -0.66 -14.01 26.90
C SER A 233 -1.06 -14.44 28.31
N ILE A 234 -0.61 -15.61 28.74
CA ILE A 234 -0.84 -16.12 30.11
C ILE A 234 0.24 -15.59 31.06
N ASN A 235 1.49 -15.57 30.61
CA ASN A 235 2.64 -15.42 31.51
C ASN A 235 3.11 -13.96 31.58
N ASN A 236 3.25 -13.33 30.42
CA ASN A 236 3.87 -12.00 30.29
C ASN A 236 3.11 -11.17 29.25
N PRO A 237 1.89 -10.68 29.58
CA PRO A 237 1.19 -9.75 28.70
C PRO A 237 1.99 -8.44 28.60
N GLN A 238 2.34 -8.05 27.38
CA GLN A 238 2.91 -6.73 27.10
C GLN A 238 1.88 -5.64 27.39
N THR A 239 2.32 -4.38 27.47
CA THR A 239 1.42 -3.23 27.52
C THR A 239 1.59 -2.43 26.23
N PHE A 240 0.54 -2.36 25.41
CA PHE A 240 0.56 -1.50 24.22
C PHE A 240 0.09 -0.11 24.61
N HIS A 241 0.88 0.93 24.30
CA HIS A 241 0.47 2.30 24.53
C HIS A 241 -0.45 2.77 23.39
N VAL A 242 -1.69 3.04 23.74
CA VAL A 242 -2.74 3.41 22.79
C VAL A 242 -3.26 4.80 23.12
N ARG A 243 -3.49 5.62 22.10
CA ARG A 243 -4.08 6.95 22.24
C ARG A 243 -5.29 7.09 21.32
N GLY A 244 -6.25 7.93 21.71
CA GLY A 244 -7.45 8.16 20.91
C GLY A 244 -8.47 7.01 20.93
N PHE A 245 -8.48 6.17 21.98
CA PHE A 245 -9.53 5.16 22.11
C PHE A 245 -10.85 5.82 22.51
N GLY A 246 -11.90 5.63 21.70
CA GLY A 246 -13.19 6.28 21.95
C GLY A 246 -14.07 6.38 20.72
N THR A 247 -15.15 7.13 20.88
CA THR A 247 -16.14 7.41 19.85
C THR A 247 -15.99 8.82 19.30
N TYR A 248 -15.94 8.91 17.98
CA TYR A 248 -15.78 10.13 17.21
C TYR A 248 -16.92 10.23 16.21
N ASN A 249 -17.75 11.28 16.32
CA ASN A 249 -18.88 11.50 15.40
C ASN A 249 -19.78 10.25 15.24
N GLY A 250 -20.01 9.52 16.33
CA GLY A 250 -20.82 8.28 16.33
C GLY A 250 -20.10 7.01 15.89
N MET A 251 -18.84 7.09 15.45
CA MET A 251 -18.02 5.93 15.10
C MET A 251 -17.05 5.60 16.24
N ALA A 252 -17.12 4.37 16.74
CA ALA A 252 -16.28 3.90 17.84
C ALA A 252 -15.10 3.08 17.33
N ASN A 253 -13.90 3.40 17.81
CA ASN A 253 -12.73 2.55 17.64
C ASN A 253 -12.85 1.31 18.55
N LYS A 254 -12.17 0.22 18.20
CA LYS A 254 -12.23 -1.04 18.94
C LYS A 254 -10.84 -1.49 19.40
N ILE A 255 -10.79 -2.07 20.59
CA ILE A 255 -9.62 -2.80 21.09
C ILE A 255 -10.11 -4.17 21.53
N GLY A 256 -9.51 -5.23 21.00
CA GLY A 256 -9.98 -6.58 21.24
C GLY A 256 -8.90 -7.65 21.18
N LEU A 257 -9.34 -8.88 21.42
CA LEU A 257 -8.52 -10.09 21.38
C LEU A 257 -9.01 -11.05 20.29
N THR A 258 -8.15 -11.99 19.90
CA THR A 258 -8.44 -12.99 18.86
C THR A 258 -9.43 -14.09 19.27
N ALA A 259 -10.20 -13.87 20.33
CA ALA A 259 -11.21 -14.80 20.84
C ALA A 259 -12.27 -14.04 21.65
N THR A 260 -13.43 -14.66 21.86
CA THR A 260 -14.51 -14.08 22.66
C THR A 260 -14.03 -13.76 24.06
N LEU A 261 -14.26 -12.51 24.50
CA LEU A 261 -13.83 -12.03 25.80
C LEU A 261 -14.55 -12.80 26.90
N SER A 262 -13.78 -13.33 27.85
CA SER A 262 -14.28 -14.10 28.98
C SER A 262 -13.37 -13.88 30.20
N SER A 263 -13.99 -13.70 31.37
CA SER A 263 -13.24 -13.47 32.60
C SER A 263 -12.61 -14.76 33.14
N PRO A 264 -11.40 -14.71 33.74
CA PRO A 264 -10.82 -15.84 34.47
C PRO A 264 -11.63 -16.19 35.74
N VAL A 265 -12.43 -15.25 36.25
CA VAL A 265 -13.23 -15.40 37.48
C VAL A 265 -14.71 -15.26 37.14
N SER A 266 -15.50 -16.27 37.51
CA SER A 266 -16.95 -16.28 37.30
C SER A 266 -17.61 -15.03 37.89
N GLY A 267 -18.55 -14.42 37.14
CA GLY A 267 -19.29 -13.23 37.54
C GLY A 267 -18.55 -11.90 37.40
N ARG A 268 -17.28 -11.89 36.98
CA ARG A 268 -16.55 -10.65 36.67
C ARG A 268 -16.61 -10.29 35.18
N LEU A 269 -16.46 -8.99 34.91
CA LEU A 269 -16.35 -8.49 33.55
C LEU A 269 -15.07 -9.04 32.89
N PRO A 270 -15.11 -9.33 31.58
CA PRO A 270 -13.96 -9.84 30.84
C PRO A 270 -13.00 -8.71 30.40
N TRP A 271 -13.03 -7.61 31.13
CA TRP A 271 -12.12 -6.48 31.03
C TRP A 271 -12.01 -5.78 32.40
N ALA A 272 -10.91 -5.07 32.61
CA ALA A 272 -10.71 -4.21 33.76
C ALA A 272 -10.01 -2.92 33.33
N TYR A 273 -10.34 -1.80 33.96
CA TYR A 273 -9.66 -0.53 33.73
C TYR A 273 -9.07 0.00 35.03
N ASN A 274 -7.76 0.20 35.05
CA ASN A 274 -7.05 0.83 36.16
C ASN A 274 -6.97 2.34 35.91
N ALA A 275 -7.81 3.10 36.63
CA ALA A 275 -7.90 4.55 36.47
C ALA A 275 -6.66 5.33 36.92
N ARG A 276 -5.79 4.74 37.76
CA ARG A 276 -4.53 5.36 38.20
C ARG A 276 -3.51 5.35 37.08
N ASP A 277 -3.35 4.19 36.44
CA ASP A 277 -2.29 3.97 35.45
C ASP A 277 -2.79 4.09 34.00
N GLY A 278 -4.11 4.20 33.78
CA GLY A 278 -4.71 4.30 32.46
C GLY A 278 -4.73 2.98 31.68
N ILE A 279 -4.59 1.84 32.35
CA ILE A 279 -4.46 0.52 31.71
C ILE A 279 -5.81 -0.18 31.60
N LEU A 280 -6.23 -0.48 30.37
CA LEU A 280 -7.30 -1.40 30.02
C LEU A 280 -6.71 -2.80 29.83
N THR A 281 -7.14 -3.74 30.65
CA THR A 281 -6.79 -5.16 30.53
C THR A 281 -7.98 -5.93 29.98
N LEU A 282 -7.77 -6.71 28.92
CA LEU A 282 -8.77 -7.62 28.34
C LEU A 282 -8.46 -9.08 28.69
N TYR A 283 -9.50 -9.90 28.82
CA TYR A 283 -9.37 -11.31 29.22
C TYR A 283 -10.04 -12.26 28.23
N VAL A 284 -9.38 -13.39 27.97
CA VAL A 284 -9.95 -14.60 27.37
C VAL A 284 -9.59 -15.76 28.29
N GLY A 285 -10.43 -16.02 29.29
CA GLY A 285 -10.12 -16.95 30.37
C GLY A 285 -8.82 -16.55 31.08
N LEU A 286 -7.80 -17.42 31.01
CA LEU A 286 -6.48 -17.16 31.61
C LEU A 286 -5.57 -16.28 30.74
N TYR A 287 -5.90 -16.05 29.47
CA TYR A 287 -5.12 -15.20 28.58
C TYR A 287 -5.49 -13.74 28.82
N THR A 288 -4.49 -12.87 28.84
CA THR A 288 -4.66 -11.44 29.09
C THR A 288 -3.83 -10.60 28.14
N GLN A 289 -4.23 -9.35 27.94
CA GLN A 289 -3.42 -8.38 27.22
C GLN A 289 -3.72 -6.98 27.76
N ASN A 290 -2.67 -6.16 27.91
CA ASN A 290 -2.79 -4.81 28.44
C ASN A 290 -2.69 -3.77 27.33
N PHE A 291 -3.50 -2.73 27.48
CA PHE A 291 -3.49 -1.54 26.63
C PHE A 291 -3.51 -0.31 27.54
N GLU A 292 -2.44 0.49 27.53
CA GLU A 292 -2.42 1.76 28.24
C GLU A 292 -3.10 2.81 27.37
N ILE A 293 -4.37 3.08 27.65
CA ILE A 293 -5.26 3.94 26.84
C ILE A 293 -5.32 5.39 27.35
N GLY A 294 -4.60 5.70 28.43
CA GLY A 294 -4.66 6.95 29.16
C GLY A 294 -5.64 6.95 30.34
N THR A 295 -5.52 7.96 31.19
CA THR A 295 -6.39 8.19 32.36
C THR A 295 -7.70 8.90 31.99
N GLY A 296 -8.68 8.93 32.91
CA GLY A 296 -9.89 9.73 32.79
C GLY A 296 -11.09 9.04 32.13
N TYR A 297 -11.01 7.76 31.78
CA TYR A 297 -12.14 7.02 31.21
C TYR A 297 -13.19 6.68 32.27
N ASP A 298 -14.45 6.93 31.93
CA ASP A 298 -15.62 6.48 32.70
C ASP A 298 -15.92 5.00 32.43
N TYR A 299 -15.72 4.14 33.44
CA TYR A 299 -15.87 2.70 33.30
C TYR A 299 -17.27 2.25 32.86
N THR A 300 -18.30 3.05 33.08
CA THR A 300 -19.69 2.71 32.71
C THR A 300 -19.94 2.78 31.20
N LYS A 301 -19.03 3.39 30.44
CA LYS A 301 -19.15 3.57 28.98
C LYS A 301 -18.41 2.51 28.18
N PHE A 302 -17.68 1.60 28.82
CA PHE A 302 -17.10 0.45 28.11
C PHE A 302 -18.19 -0.56 27.76
N GLN A 303 -18.18 -1.01 26.52
CA GLN A 303 -19.13 -2.00 26.01
C GLN A 303 -18.39 -3.10 25.27
N ILE A 304 -18.76 -4.35 25.57
CA ILE A 304 -18.28 -5.52 24.82
C ILE A 304 -19.02 -5.57 23.49
N VAL A 305 -18.27 -5.68 22.41
CA VAL A 305 -18.77 -5.71 21.03
C VAL A 305 -18.03 -6.76 20.22
N SER A 306 -18.61 -7.10 19.08
CA SER A 306 -17.93 -7.92 18.07
C SER A 306 -17.00 -7.06 17.23
N ASP A 307 -15.84 -7.63 16.87
CA ASP A 307 -14.98 -7.05 15.86
C ASP A 307 -15.07 -7.86 14.57
N THR A 308 -15.65 -7.24 13.55
CA THR A 308 -15.82 -7.77 12.21
C THR A 308 -15.11 -6.89 11.18
N SER A 309 -14.07 -6.17 11.61
CA SER A 309 -13.26 -5.32 10.74
C SER A 309 -12.71 -6.15 9.58
N ARG A 310 -13.01 -5.73 8.34
CA ARG A 310 -12.60 -6.44 7.12
C ARG A 310 -11.09 -6.76 7.12
N GLY A 311 -10.72 -7.96 6.71
CA GLY A 311 -9.35 -8.45 6.76
C GLY A 311 -8.91 -9.01 8.11
N LEU A 312 -9.49 -8.59 9.24
CA LEU A 312 -9.23 -9.24 10.54
C LEU A 312 -10.05 -10.53 10.71
N PRO A 313 -9.63 -11.46 11.58
CA PRO A 313 -10.52 -12.52 12.06
C PRO A 313 -11.80 -11.92 12.65
N GLY A 314 -12.97 -12.40 12.22
CA GLY A 314 -14.24 -11.95 12.77
C GLY A 314 -14.50 -12.59 14.13
N ILE A 315 -14.43 -11.82 15.22
CA ILE A 315 -14.58 -12.33 16.59
C ILE A 315 -15.85 -11.78 17.23
N TYR A 316 -16.78 -12.68 17.56
CA TYR A 316 -18.00 -12.34 18.29
C TYR A 316 -17.68 -11.99 19.74
N LEU A 317 -18.13 -10.82 20.20
CA LEU A 317 -17.86 -10.30 21.55
C LEU A 317 -16.36 -10.34 21.93
N GLY A 318 -15.49 -10.16 20.94
CA GLY A 318 -14.03 -10.21 21.10
C GLY A 318 -13.37 -8.88 21.44
N ALA A 319 -14.13 -7.78 21.46
CA ALA A 319 -13.57 -6.45 21.63
C ALA A 319 -14.35 -5.61 22.65
N VAL A 320 -13.72 -4.54 23.09
CA VAL A 320 -14.31 -3.45 23.84
C VAL A 320 -14.31 -2.21 22.96
N GLN A 321 -15.39 -1.45 23.02
CA GLN A 321 -15.45 -0.06 22.57
C GLN A 321 -15.77 0.85 23.76
N TYR A 322 -15.44 2.14 23.63
CA TYR A 322 -15.77 3.16 24.61
C TYR A 322 -16.82 4.12 24.06
N ASN A 323 -18.03 4.12 24.65
CA ASN A 323 -19.19 4.91 24.22
C ASN A 323 -19.12 6.38 24.69
N GLY A 324 -17.99 7.03 24.48
CA GLY A 324 -17.78 8.44 24.75
C GLY A 324 -16.57 8.96 23.98
N PRO A 325 -16.36 10.29 23.93
CA PRO A 325 -15.13 10.83 23.35
C PRO A 325 -13.92 10.43 24.22
N PRO A 326 -12.74 10.22 23.63
CA PRO A 326 -11.53 9.98 24.42
C PRO A 326 -11.31 11.13 25.42
N PRO A 327 -11.04 10.85 26.71
CA PRO A 327 -10.86 11.88 27.73
C PRO A 327 -9.73 12.86 27.40
N ASN A 328 -8.62 12.33 26.88
CA ASN A 328 -7.47 13.09 26.41
C ASN A 328 -7.52 13.14 24.87
N ALA A 329 -8.41 13.97 24.35
CA ALA A 329 -8.58 14.16 22.91
C ALA A 329 -7.38 14.93 22.31
N GLY A 330 -7.13 14.68 21.03
CA GLY A 330 -6.04 15.31 20.28
C GLY A 330 -5.00 14.30 19.81
N MET A 331 -4.00 14.82 19.09
CA MET A 331 -2.86 14.06 18.61
C MET A 331 -1.81 13.98 19.73
N PRO A 332 -1.26 12.79 20.04
CA PRO A 332 -0.14 12.64 20.97
C PRO A 332 1.08 13.43 20.48
N ALA A 333 1.94 13.88 21.40
CA ALA A 333 3.11 14.70 21.06
C ALA A 333 4.15 13.93 20.23
N GLU A 334 4.18 12.61 20.39
CA GLU A 334 5.03 11.67 19.66
C GLU A 334 4.55 11.47 18.21
N CYS A 335 3.27 11.75 17.94
CA CYS A 335 2.64 11.55 16.64
C CYS A 335 2.64 12.82 15.79
N LYS A 336 2.62 12.64 14.48
CA LYS A 336 2.50 13.71 13.48
C LYS A 336 1.29 13.43 12.57
N PRO A 337 0.67 14.45 11.97
CA PRO A 337 -0.41 14.24 11.02
C PRO A 337 0.03 13.38 9.84
N CYS A 338 -0.84 12.47 9.40
CA CYS A 338 -0.58 11.69 8.19
C CYS A 338 -0.55 12.60 6.96
N LYS A 339 0.57 12.55 6.23
CA LYS A 339 0.73 13.31 4.97
C LYS A 339 -0.19 12.78 3.89
N SER A 340 -0.70 13.68 3.05
CA SER A 340 -1.42 13.33 1.83
C SER A 340 -0.51 12.54 0.88
N ILE A 341 -1.12 11.65 0.08
CA ILE A 341 -0.39 10.97 -0.99
C ILE A 341 0.12 12.02 -1.99
N PRO A 342 1.41 12.00 -2.35
CA PRO A 342 1.96 12.99 -3.26
C PRO A 342 1.34 12.86 -4.65
N GLY A 343 1.30 13.97 -5.38
CA GLY A 343 0.97 13.95 -6.81
C GLY A 343 1.97 13.12 -7.61
N ILE A 344 1.61 12.77 -8.84
CA ILE A 344 2.46 12.01 -9.77
C ILE A 344 3.19 13.02 -10.66
N PRO A 345 4.52 13.23 -10.49
CA PRO A 345 5.25 14.18 -11.32
C PRO A 345 5.20 13.79 -12.79
N GLY A 346 4.91 14.74 -13.68
CA GLY A 346 4.86 14.48 -15.13
C GLY A 346 3.57 13.85 -15.65
N VAL A 347 2.57 13.57 -14.80
CA VAL A 347 1.29 12.97 -15.25
C VAL A 347 0.51 13.84 -16.23
N ASP A 348 0.68 15.16 -16.15
CA ASP A 348 0.02 16.13 -17.03
C ASP A 348 0.63 16.15 -18.45
N GLN A 349 1.81 15.54 -18.63
CA GLN A 349 2.42 15.35 -19.94
C GLN A 349 1.93 14.01 -20.50
N PRO A 350 1.04 13.99 -21.51
CA PRO A 350 0.48 12.75 -22.01
C PRO A 350 1.57 11.79 -22.52
N GLU A 351 1.30 10.49 -22.43
CA GLU A 351 2.15 9.43 -22.99
C GLU A 351 2.51 9.80 -24.46
N PRO A 352 3.80 9.77 -24.84
CA PRO A 352 4.19 10.10 -26.20
C PRO A 352 3.49 9.14 -27.16
N THR A 353 2.56 9.67 -27.96
CA THR A 353 1.92 8.93 -29.04
C THR A 353 3.01 8.49 -30.00
N SER A 354 3.26 7.19 -30.08
CA SER A 354 4.05 6.62 -31.17
C SER A 354 3.24 6.78 -32.45
N THR A 355 3.43 7.90 -33.16
CA THR A 355 3.07 7.97 -34.58
C THR A 355 4.02 7.04 -35.31
N THR A 356 3.57 5.83 -35.59
CA THR A 356 4.14 5.04 -36.68
C THR A 356 3.86 5.83 -37.95
N GLU A 357 4.82 6.65 -38.40
CA GLU A 357 4.82 7.20 -39.74
C GLU A 357 4.83 6.01 -40.71
N THR A 358 3.64 5.59 -41.13
CA THR A 358 3.51 4.70 -42.28
C THR A 358 3.80 5.58 -43.49
N THR A 359 5.07 5.68 -43.87
CA THR A 359 5.49 6.28 -45.14
C THR A 359 4.87 5.45 -46.25
N SER A 360 3.68 5.84 -46.70
CA SER A 360 3.01 5.28 -47.87
C SER A 360 3.75 5.74 -49.12
N SER A 361 4.82 5.02 -49.47
CA SER A 361 5.46 5.13 -50.77
C SER A 361 4.43 4.73 -51.84
N THR A 362 3.83 5.73 -52.46
CA THR A 362 2.83 5.55 -53.51
C THR A 362 3.58 5.17 -54.79
N SER A 363 3.77 3.86 -55.03
CA SER A 363 4.24 3.38 -56.34
C SER A 363 3.04 3.22 -57.27
N THR A 364 2.85 4.18 -58.16
CA THR A 364 1.93 4.07 -59.30
C THR A 364 2.37 2.94 -60.23
N LYS A 365 1.59 1.85 -60.29
CA LYS A 365 1.60 0.93 -61.44
C LYS A 365 0.18 0.83 -62.03
N LYS A 366 0.03 1.41 -63.23
CA LYS A 366 -1.12 1.23 -64.12
C LYS A 366 -1.23 -0.24 -64.50
N SER A 367 -2.38 -0.86 -64.23
CA SER A 367 -2.73 -2.19 -64.74
C SER A 367 -3.68 -2.02 -65.93
N SER A 368 -3.22 -2.43 -67.11
CA SER A 368 -3.99 -2.48 -68.35
C SER A 368 -4.74 -3.82 -68.44
N THR A 369 -6.07 -3.74 -68.49
CA THR A 369 -6.99 -4.85 -68.74
C THR A 369 -6.94 -5.30 -70.21
N THR A 370 -6.85 -6.61 -70.43
CA THR A 370 -7.27 -7.25 -71.68
C THR A 370 -8.03 -8.55 -71.36
N PRO A 371 -9.21 -8.83 -71.96
CA PRO A 371 -10.10 -9.93 -71.61
C PRO A 371 -10.03 -11.12 -72.58
N VAL A 372 -10.30 -12.35 -72.13
CA VAL A 372 -10.47 -13.56 -72.97
C VAL A 372 -11.55 -14.52 -72.36
N PRO A 373 -12.37 -15.22 -73.18
CA PRO A 373 -13.80 -15.55 -72.93
C PRO A 373 -14.14 -16.99 -72.44
N PRO A 374 -15.45 -17.37 -72.34
CA PRO A 374 -15.98 -18.49 -71.53
C PRO A 374 -16.37 -19.75 -72.32
N GLN A 375 -16.59 -20.90 -71.65
CA GLN A 375 -17.60 -21.95 -71.95
C GLN A 375 -17.49 -23.18 -70.99
N THR A 376 -18.55 -23.56 -70.22
CA THR A 376 -19.50 -24.72 -70.36
C THR A 376 -18.87 -26.11 -70.24
N SER A 377 -19.44 -27.20 -69.68
CA SER A 377 -20.62 -27.59 -68.89
C SER A 377 -20.40 -29.08 -68.48
N ASP A 378 -21.29 -29.62 -67.62
CA ASP A 378 -21.69 -31.05 -67.49
C ASP A 378 -21.31 -31.89 -66.23
N LYS A 379 -22.36 -32.63 -65.84
CA LYS A 379 -22.78 -33.36 -64.61
C LYS A 379 -22.43 -34.89 -64.75
N PRO A 380 -22.96 -35.90 -63.99
CA PRO A 380 -23.37 -36.09 -62.57
C PRO A 380 -22.80 -37.39 -61.86
N ASP A 381 -23.19 -37.56 -60.57
CA ASP A 381 -23.41 -38.80 -59.78
C ASP A 381 -22.21 -39.60 -59.21
N THR A 382 -22.10 -39.79 -57.88
CA THR A 382 -22.89 -40.77 -57.11
C THR A 382 -22.84 -40.53 -55.57
N LYS A 383 -23.94 -40.90 -54.87
CA LYS A 383 -24.20 -40.94 -53.40
C LYS A 383 -23.91 -42.36 -52.83
N PRO A 384 -24.20 -42.77 -51.56
CA PRO A 384 -24.31 -42.13 -50.22
C PRO A 384 -23.53 -42.84 -49.09
N THR A 385 -23.32 -42.20 -47.91
CA THR A 385 -23.73 -42.76 -46.58
C THR A 385 -23.73 -41.69 -45.46
N ASP A 386 -24.58 -41.93 -44.46
CA ASP A 386 -25.14 -41.03 -43.43
C ASP A 386 -24.23 -40.58 -42.27
N LYS A 387 -24.49 -39.38 -41.73
CA LYS A 387 -24.57 -39.11 -40.27
C LYS A 387 -25.21 -37.73 -39.99
N PRO A 388 -26.15 -37.58 -39.03
CA PRO A 388 -26.74 -36.29 -38.68
C PRO A 388 -25.92 -35.60 -37.58
N THR A 389 -25.61 -34.31 -37.75
CA THR A 389 -25.13 -33.46 -36.66
C THR A 389 -25.81 -32.10 -36.69
N SER A 390 -26.28 -31.71 -35.51
CA SER A 390 -27.11 -30.57 -35.14
C SER A 390 -26.57 -29.20 -35.58
N HIS A 391 -27.47 -28.34 -36.09
CA HIS A 391 -27.24 -26.91 -36.26
C HIS A 391 -27.84 -26.15 -35.06
N HIS A 392 -26.99 -25.64 -34.17
CA HIS A 392 -27.34 -24.55 -33.25
C HIS A 392 -26.60 -23.29 -33.69
N GLY A 393 -27.34 -22.32 -34.22
CA GLY A 393 -26.84 -20.97 -34.47
C GLY A 393 -26.68 -20.21 -33.14
N LEU A 394 -25.53 -19.58 -32.95
CA LEU A 394 -25.27 -18.66 -31.83
C LEU A 394 -25.89 -17.30 -32.14
N ILE A 395 -26.93 -16.92 -31.38
CA ILE A 395 -27.46 -15.55 -31.33
C ILE A 395 -26.56 -14.75 -30.38
N LYS A 396 -25.98 -13.65 -30.87
CA LYS A 396 -25.19 -12.70 -30.08
C LYS A 396 -26.09 -11.58 -29.59
N THR A 397 -26.44 -11.56 -28.31
CA THR A 397 -27.15 -10.44 -27.69
C THR A 397 -26.14 -9.41 -27.22
N VAL A 398 -26.23 -8.17 -27.72
CA VAL A 398 -25.41 -7.03 -27.29
C VAL A 398 -26.26 -6.15 -26.38
N THR A 399 -25.88 -6.04 -25.10
CA THR A 399 -26.47 -5.07 -24.17
C THR A 399 -25.66 -3.79 -24.20
N VAL A 400 -26.28 -2.69 -24.62
CA VAL A 400 -25.67 -1.35 -24.62
C VAL A 400 -26.08 -0.63 -23.35
N TYR A 401 -25.12 -0.22 -22.52
CA TYR A 401 -25.36 0.68 -21.39
C TYR A 401 -25.05 2.12 -21.82
N ALA A 402 -26.07 2.97 -21.86
CA ALA A 402 -25.90 4.42 -21.98
C ALA A 402 -25.77 5.01 -20.57
N THR A 403 -24.62 5.62 -20.26
CA THR A 403 -24.42 6.35 -19.00
C THR A 403 -24.49 7.85 -19.29
N ALA A 404 -25.53 8.52 -18.79
CA ALA A 404 -25.64 9.97 -18.87
C ALA A 404 -24.80 10.61 -17.75
N THR A 405 -23.86 11.50 -18.12
CA THR A 405 -23.05 12.25 -17.17
C THR A 405 -23.79 13.52 -16.76
N VAL A 406 -24.17 13.65 -15.48
CA VAL A 406 -24.73 14.89 -14.93
C VAL A 406 -23.57 15.75 -14.41
N THR A 407 -23.37 16.91 -15.00
CA THR A 407 -22.36 17.89 -14.55
C THR A 407 -22.96 18.75 -13.44
N ALA A 408 -22.50 18.55 -12.21
CA ALA A 408 -22.82 19.46 -11.10
C ALA A 408 -21.83 20.63 -11.10
N THR A 409 -22.33 21.84 -11.34
CA THR A 409 -21.54 23.08 -11.24
C THR A 409 -21.70 23.63 -9.82
N SER A 410 -20.59 23.78 -9.09
CA SER A 410 -20.56 24.46 -7.79
C SER A 410 -19.93 25.84 -7.95
N THR A 411 -20.71 26.89 -7.75
CA THR A 411 -20.24 28.28 -7.68
C THR A 411 -19.88 28.62 -6.23
N PHE A 412 -18.69 29.17 -6.01
CA PHE A 412 -18.29 29.73 -4.72
C PHE A 412 -18.11 31.25 -4.86
N THR A 413 -18.75 32.01 -3.98
CA THR A 413 -18.60 33.46 -3.89
C THR A 413 -17.56 33.78 -2.82
N THR A 414 -16.46 34.41 -3.21
CA THR A 414 -15.42 34.88 -2.28
C THR A 414 -15.68 36.34 -1.92
N THR A 415 -15.93 36.64 -0.64
CA THR A 415 -16.05 38.02 -0.15
C THR A 415 -14.77 38.40 0.59
N GLY A 416 -13.97 39.29 -0.01
CA GLY A 416 -12.79 39.87 0.63
C GLY A 416 -13.15 41.15 1.38
N THR A 417 -12.73 41.27 2.63
CA THR A 417 -12.82 42.51 3.41
C THR A 417 -11.60 43.37 3.13
N VAL A 418 -11.80 44.57 2.59
CA VAL A 418 -10.75 45.59 2.47
C VAL A 418 -10.64 46.29 3.82
N LYS A 419 -9.47 46.24 4.46
CA LYS A 419 -9.16 47.11 5.61
C LYS A 419 -8.82 48.50 5.08
N ALA A 420 -9.51 49.50 5.63
CA ALA A 420 -9.22 50.92 5.40
C ALA A 420 -7.87 51.33 5.98
#